data_AF-A0A175AA44-F1
#
_entry.id   AF-A0A175AA44-F1
#
_cell.length_a   1.000
_cell.length_b   1.000
_cell.length_c   1.000
_cell.angle_alpha   90.00
_cell.angle_beta   90.00
_cell.angle_gamma   90.00
#
_symmetry.space_group_name_H-M   'P 1'
#
loop_
_entity.id
_entity.type
_entity.pdbx_description
1 polymer ?
#
loop_
_entity_poly.entity_id
_entity_poly.type
_entity_poly.pdbx_seq_one_letter_code
_entity_poly.pdbx_strand_id
1 'polypeptide(L)'
;MNNFDMIVISEEKENILVVMKTSEPPFDYLAEIEASLREKHYIGVVMIDELLHSGNTEERFIQGYFDGARFDSGQFAFELVPKKSKLREPVCFYLHQDRESLEYSILTTRQQKLIGHGCII
;
A
#
# COMPACT_ATOMS: atom_id res chain seq x y z
N MET A 1 9.75 2.46 -13.66
CA MET A 1 8.88 1.62 -12.82
C MET A 1 7.79 2.52 -12.28
N ASN A 2 6.55 2.07 -12.15
CA ASN A 2 5.52 2.87 -11.49
C ASN A 2 5.75 2.85 -9.98
N ASN A 3 5.62 4.01 -9.32
CA ASN A 3 5.91 4.16 -7.89
C ASN A 3 4.84 3.54 -6.99
N PHE A 4 3.67 3.23 -7.54
CA PHE A 4 2.60 2.52 -6.86
C PHE A 4 1.74 1.72 -7.86
N ASP A 5 0.99 0.75 -7.35
CA ASP A 5 -0.10 0.05 -8.04
C ASP A 5 -1.43 0.28 -7.32
N MET A 6 -2.56 0.18 -8.03
CA MET A 6 -3.91 0.21 -7.45
C MET A 6 -4.64 -1.11 -7.66
N ILE A 7 -5.16 -1.67 -6.57
CA ILE A 7 -5.87 -2.96 -6.55
C ILE A 7 -7.25 -2.74 -5.96
N VAL A 8 -8.28 -3.24 -6.65
CA VAL A 8 -9.65 -3.25 -6.14
C VAL A 8 -9.82 -4.42 -5.16
N ILE A 9 -10.31 -4.14 -3.97
CA ILE A 9 -10.59 -5.13 -2.92
C ILE A 9 -12.10 -5.38 -2.87
N SER A 10 -12.47 -6.65 -2.99
CA SER A 10 -13.86 -7.09 -3.06
C SER A 10 -14.42 -7.45 -1.70
N GLU A 11 -14.79 -6.47 -0.87
CA GLU A 11 -15.83 -6.66 0.15
C GLU A 11 -16.79 -5.45 0.10
N GLU A 12 -17.89 -5.69 -0.59
CA GLU A 12 -19.20 -5.01 -0.49
C GLU A 12 -19.46 -3.62 -1.11
N LYS A 13 -18.50 -2.80 -1.57
CA LYS A 13 -18.79 -1.68 -2.53
C LYS A 13 -17.61 -0.92 -3.17
N GLU A 14 -16.45 -1.59 -3.30
CA GLU A 14 -15.15 -1.08 -3.78
C GLU A 14 -14.33 -0.34 -2.69
N ASN A 15 -13.33 -1.04 -2.15
CA ASN A 15 -12.23 -0.44 -1.41
C ASN A 15 -10.97 -0.55 -2.28
N ILE A 16 -10.23 0.55 -2.47
CA ILE A 16 -8.98 0.55 -3.24
C ILE A 16 -7.80 0.37 -2.29
N LEU A 17 -6.87 -0.52 -2.66
CA LEU A 17 -5.54 -0.60 -2.08
C LEU A 17 -4.52 0.02 -3.03
N VAL A 18 -3.82 1.02 -2.55
CA VAL A 18 -2.61 1.57 -3.17
C VAL A 18 -1.42 0.83 -2.58
N VAL A 19 -0.63 0.17 -3.42
CA VAL A 19 0.58 -0.54 -3.01
C VAL A 19 1.77 0.30 -3.41
N MET A 20 2.48 0.89 -2.44
CA MET A 20 3.71 1.64 -2.73
C MET A 20 4.83 0.69 -3.12
N LYS A 21 5.52 1.02 -4.22
CA LYS A 21 6.67 0.30 -4.77
C LYS A 21 7.98 1.10 -4.64
N THR A 22 7.96 2.12 -3.79
CA THR A 22 9.07 3.03 -3.50
C THR A 22 9.24 3.15 -1.99
N SER A 23 10.45 3.52 -1.55
CA SER A 23 10.76 3.88 -0.16
C SER A 23 10.42 5.33 0.18
N GLU A 24 9.98 6.12 -0.79
CA GLU A 24 9.51 7.48 -0.59
C GLU A 24 8.11 7.50 0.05
N PRO A 25 7.78 8.52 0.85
CA PRO A 25 6.50 8.61 1.54
C PRO A 25 5.33 8.71 0.53
N PRO A 26 4.17 8.08 0.79
CA PRO A 26 3.05 8.07 -0.14
C PRO A 26 2.46 9.47 -0.39
N PHE A 27 2.65 10.41 0.54
CA PHE A 27 2.18 11.78 0.41
C PHE A 27 2.88 12.57 -0.70
N ASP A 28 4.11 12.20 -1.08
CA ASP A 28 4.80 12.78 -2.24
C ASP A 28 4.11 12.40 -3.56
N TYR A 29 3.32 11.32 -3.55
CA TYR A 29 2.58 10.80 -4.69
C TYR A 29 1.08 11.09 -4.63
N LEU A 30 0.62 11.87 -3.64
CA LEU A 30 -0.81 12.04 -3.38
C LEU A 30 -1.57 12.59 -4.59
N ALA A 31 -0.98 13.54 -5.33
CA ALA A 31 -1.60 14.12 -6.52
C ALA A 31 -1.79 13.09 -7.65
N GLU A 32 -0.85 12.16 -7.81
CA GLU A 32 -0.92 11.08 -8.81
C GLU A 32 -1.94 10.01 -8.42
N ILE A 33 -2.00 9.69 -7.13
CA ILE A 33 -3.01 8.79 -6.54
C ILE A 33 -4.40 9.41 -6.75
N GLU A 34 -4.61 10.67 -6.40
CA GLU A 34 -5.89 11.38 -6.61
C GLU A 34 -6.29 11.41 -8.09
N ALA A 35 -5.35 11.71 -8.99
CA ALA A 35 -5.62 11.68 -10.43
C ALA A 35 -6.11 10.30 -10.88
N SER A 36 -5.43 9.23 -10.45
CA SER A 36 -5.80 7.85 -10.77
C SER A 36 -7.18 7.45 -10.20
N LEU A 37 -7.53 7.94 -9.00
CA LEU A 37 -8.85 7.71 -8.39
C LEU A 37 -9.96 8.47 -9.12
N ARG A 38 -9.70 9.71 -9.56
CA ARG A 38 -10.65 10.50 -10.38
C ARG A 38 -10.94 9.82 -11.72
N GLU A 39 -9.92 9.30 -12.39
CA GLU A 39 -10.07 8.55 -13.64
C GLU A 39 -10.93 7.29 -13.48
N LYS A 40 -10.91 6.69 -12.28
CA LYS A 40 -11.74 5.54 -11.93
C LYS A 40 -13.15 5.93 -11.45
N HIS A 41 -13.46 7.23 -11.36
CA HIS A 41 -14.69 7.74 -10.74
C HIS A 41 -14.93 7.17 -9.32
N TYR A 42 -13.84 6.93 -8.58
CA TYR A 42 -13.91 6.32 -7.25
C TYR A 42 -14.35 7.35 -6.20
N ILE A 43 -15.18 6.92 -5.25
CA ILE A 43 -15.52 7.66 -4.03
C ILE A 43 -15.55 6.65 -2.90
N GLY A 44 -14.79 6.88 -1.84
CA GLY A 44 -14.76 5.96 -0.72
C GLY A 44 -13.42 5.89 0.00
N VAL A 45 -13.26 4.79 0.75
CA VAL A 45 -12.08 4.54 1.58
C VAL A 45 -10.97 3.92 0.74
N VAL A 46 -9.81 4.56 0.77
CA VAL A 46 -8.57 4.07 0.17
C VAL A 46 -7.63 3.63 1.28
N MET A 47 -7.09 2.44 1.14
CA MET A 47 -5.98 1.94 1.94
C MET A 47 -4.68 2.13 1.15
N ILE A 48 -3.62 2.58 1.81
CA ILE A 48 -2.28 2.70 1.26
C ILE A 48 -1.39 1.74 2.05
N ASP A 49 -0.71 0.81 1.38
CA ASP A 49 0.35 -0.03 1.94
C ASP A 49 1.70 0.59 1.61
N GLU A 50 2.36 1.15 2.63
CA GLU A 50 3.66 1.81 2.53
C GLU A 50 4.78 0.98 3.16
N LEU A 51 4.71 -0.36 3.07
CA LEU A 51 5.70 -1.31 3.62
C LEU A 51 7.16 -0.93 3.30
N LEU A 52 7.43 -0.40 2.11
CA LEU A 52 8.79 -0.03 1.69
C LEU A 52 9.29 1.29 2.28
N HIS A 53 8.39 2.14 2.77
CA HIS A 53 8.70 3.39 3.46
C HIS A 53 8.83 3.18 4.97
N SER A 54 7.79 2.65 5.62
CA SER A 54 7.71 2.55 7.09
C SER A 54 8.05 1.16 7.65
N GLY A 55 8.29 0.16 6.79
CA GLY A 55 8.54 -1.21 7.20
C GLY A 55 7.27 -1.92 7.69
N ASN A 56 7.42 -3.11 8.27
CA ASN A 56 6.28 -3.87 8.81
C ASN A 56 5.95 -3.45 10.25
N THR A 57 5.47 -2.22 10.39
CA THR A 57 5.12 -1.57 11.67
C THR A 57 3.62 -1.29 11.74
N GLU A 58 3.17 -0.62 12.80
CA GLU A 58 1.79 -0.14 12.95
C GLU A 58 1.49 1.05 12.02
N GLU A 59 2.51 1.70 11.47
CA GLU A 59 2.39 2.83 10.54
C GLU A 59 2.28 2.38 9.07
N ARG A 60 2.48 1.07 8.79
CA ARG A 60 2.50 0.52 7.42
C ARG A 60 1.27 0.84 6.58
N PHE A 61 0.10 0.84 7.19
CA PHE A 61 -1.15 1.00 6.46
C PHE A 61 -1.77 2.34 6.82
N ILE A 62 -2.04 3.15 5.80
CA ILE A 62 -2.69 4.44 5.94
C ILE A 62 -4.07 4.34 5.28
N GLN A 63 -5.11 4.72 6.02
CA GLN A 63 -6.46 4.86 5.52
C GLN A 63 -6.75 6.34 5.24
N GLY A 64 -7.39 6.63 4.11
CA GLY A 64 -7.90 7.96 3.78
C GLY A 64 -9.23 7.88 3.04
N TYR A 65 -10.11 8.86 3.24
CA TYR A 65 -11.35 8.98 2.46
C TYR A 65 -11.14 9.90 1.26
N PHE A 66 -11.51 9.41 0.08
CA PHE A 66 -11.47 10.15 -1.18
C PHE A 66 -12.89 10.56 -1.58
N ASP A 67 -13.11 11.87 -1.76
CA ASP A 67 -14.45 12.45 -1.99
C ASP A 67 -14.89 12.46 -3.46
N GLY A 68 -14.09 11.90 -4.35
CA GLY A 68 -14.27 11.97 -5.81
C GLY A 68 -13.44 13.05 -6.50
N ALA A 69 -12.82 13.95 -5.73
CA ALA A 69 -11.93 14.99 -6.23
C ALA A 69 -10.56 14.98 -5.56
N ARG A 70 -10.51 14.83 -4.24
CA ARG A 70 -9.30 14.84 -3.40
C ARG A 70 -9.47 14.03 -2.12
N PHE A 71 -8.37 13.77 -1.43
CA PHE A 71 -8.43 13.27 -0.07
C PHE A 71 -8.82 14.37 0.92
N ASP A 72 -9.57 14.00 1.95
CA ASP A 72 -9.69 14.83 3.15
C ASP A 72 -8.39 14.72 3.96
N SER A 73 -7.50 15.70 3.82
CA SER A 73 -6.17 15.69 4.43
C SER A 73 -6.18 15.64 5.96
N GLY A 74 -7.31 15.99 6.59
CA GLY A 74 -7.48 15.88 8.05
C GLY A 74 -7.89 14.48 8.53
N GLN A 75 -8.15 13.54 7.62
CA GLN A 75 -8.73 12.23 7.95
C GLN A 75 -7.83 11.04 7.60
N PHE A 76 -6.55 11.27 7.34
CA PHE A 76 -5.60 10.18 7.27
C PHE A 76 -5.37 9.57 8.66
N ALA A 77 -5.45 8.25 8.73
CA ALA A 77 -5.19 7.49 9.95
C ALA A 77 -4.35 6.25 9.64
N PHE A 78 -3.43 5.92 10.53
CA PHE A 78 -2.81 4.61 10.50
C PHE A 78 -3.81 3.54 10.92
N GLU A 79 -3.83 2.43 10.19
CA GLU A 79 -4.78 1.33 10.40
C GLU A 79 -4.04 0.04 10.72
N LEU A 80 -4.38 -0.57 11.85
CA LEU A 80 -3.76 -1.83 12.26
C LEU A 80 -4.35 -3.01 11.48
N VAL A 81 -3.73 -3.35 10.35
CA VAL A 81 -4.14 -4.49 9.54
C VAL A 81 -3.64 -5.82 10.13
N PRO A 82 -4.50 -6.81 10.46
CA PRO A 82 -4.06 -8.09 11.02
C PRO A 82 -3.13 -8.87 10.09
N LYS A 83 -2.18 -9.65 10.65
CA LYS A 83 -1.22 -10.46 9.87
C LYS A 83 -1.84 -11.45 8.89
N LYS A 84 -3.08 -11.89 9.15
CA LYS A 84 -3.83 -12.82 8.28
C LYS A 84 -4.65 -12.10 7.20
N SER A 85 -4.63 -10.77 7.17
CA SER A 85 -5.38 -9.99 6.20
C SER A 85 -4.79 -10.13 4.81
N LYS A 86 -5.66 -10.32 3.82
CA LYS A 86 -5.30 -10.35 2.40
C LYS A 86 -4.71 -9.03 1.90
N LEU A 87 -4.95 -7.92 2.61
CA LEU A 87 -4.37 -6.61 2.30
C LEU A 87 -2.83 -6.63 2.31
N ARG A 88 -2.23 -7.56 3.06
CA ARG A 88 -0.76 -7.70 3.16
C ARG A 88 -0.16 -8.47 1.98
N GLU A 89 -0.97 -9.20 1.22
CA GLU A 89 -0.51 -10.10 0.16
C GLU A 89 0.14 -9.38 -1.03
N PRO A 90 -0.44 -8.29 -1.58
CA PRO A 90 0.02 -7.74 -2.85
C PRO A 90 1.47 -7.24 -2.84
N VAL A 91 1.87 -6.48 -1.82
CA VAL A 91 3.25 -6.00 -1.72
C VAL A 91 4.24 -7.13 -1.47
N CYS A 92 3.86 -8.14 -0.68
CA CYS A 92 4.71 -9.31 -0.44
C CYS A 92 4.87 -10.13 -1.72
N PHE A 93 3.80 -10.27 -2.51
CA PHE A 93 3.86 -10.93 -3.81
C PHE A 93 4.76 -10.15 -4.79
N TYR A 94 4.59 -8.83 -4.87
CA TYR A 94 5.47 -7.96 -5.67
C TYR A 94 6.95 -8.16 -5.29
N LEU A 95 7.28 -8.05 -4.00
CA LEU A 95 8.66 -8.20 -3.51
C LEU A 95 9.20 -9.63 -3.64
N HIS A 96 8.33 -10.65 -3.65
CA HIS A 96 8.75 -12.02 -3.93
C HIS A 96 9.23 -12.18 -5.38
N GLN A 97 8.59 -11.46 -6.33
CA GLN A 97 8.97 -11.47 -7.74
C GLN A 97 10.15 -10.53 -8.04
N ASP A 98 10.24 -9.40 -7.33
CA ASP A 98 11.33 -8.42 -7.47
C ASP A 98 12.33 -8.52 -6.32
N ARG A 99 13.34 -9.37 -6.52
CA ARG A 99 14.40 -9.61 -5.53
C ARG A 99 15.26 -8.39 -5.26
N GLU A 100 15.48 -7.54 -6.26
CA GLU A 100 16.30 -6.34 -6.09
C GLU A 100 15.60 -5.37 -5.14
N SER A 101 14.32 -5.07 -5.39
CA SER A 101 13.50 -4.26 -4.49
C SER A 101 13.43 -4.86 -3.07
N LEU A 102 13.35 -6.20 -2.94
CA LEU A 102 13.33 -6.86 -1.64
C LEU A 102 14.67 -6.72 -0.89
N GLU A 103 15.79 -6.96 -1.55
CA GLU A 103 17.12 -6.94 -0.95
C GLU A 103 17.53 -5.54 -0.49
N TYR A 104 17.17 -4.51 -1.26
CA TYR A 104 17.47 -3.10 -0.95
C TYR A 104 16.39 -2.38 -0.14
N SER A 105 15.33 -3.07 0.29
CA SER A 105 14.27 -2.50 1.13
C SER A 105 14.74 -2.19 2.56
N ILE A 106 13.96 -1.35 3.27
CA ILE A 106 14.12 -1.08 4.71
C ILE A 106 13.81 -2.29 5.61
N LEU A 107 13.33 -3.40 5.03
CA LEU A 107 12.93 -4.58 5.79
C LEU A 107 14.12 -5.27 6.43
N THR A 108 13.91 -5.82 7.63
CA THR A 108 14.95 -6.62 8.30
C THR A 108 15.31 -7.86 7.47
N THR A 109 16.54 -8.35 7.59
CA THR A 109 16.99 -9.58 6.92
C THR A 109 16.05 -10.77 7.16
N ARG A 110 15.41 -10.82 8.33
CA ARG A 110 14.41 -11.86 8.65
C ARG A 110 13.14 -11.71 7.81
N GLN A 111 12.61 -10.49 7.68
CA GLN A 111 11.43 -10.20 6.86
C GLN A 111 11.72 -10.44 5.38
N GLN A 112 12.89 -9.99 4.90
CA GLN A 112 13.35 -10.26 3.54
C GLN A 112 13.38 -11.76 3.25
N LYS A 113 13.97 -12.56 4.16
CA LYS A 113 13.97 -14.03 4.03
C LYS A 113 12.55 -14.61 4.01
N LEU A 114 11.63 -14.13 4.85
CA LEU A 114 10.25 -14.63 4.86
C LEU A 114 9.56 -14.39 3.52
N ILE A 115 9.60 -13.15 3.02
CA ILE A 115 9.02 -12.80 1.71
C ILE A 115 9.71 -13.58 0.59
N GLY A 116 11.03 -13.75 0.65
CA GLY A 116 11.79 -14.55 -0.31
C GLY A 116 11.34 -16.02 -0.39
N HIS A 117 10.75 -16.57 0.68
CA HIS A 117 10.13 -17.91 0.69
C HIS A 117 8.62 -17.89 0.41
N GLY A 118 8.07 -16.75 -0.02
CA GLY A 118 6.65 -16.60 -0.35
C GLY A 118 5.75 -16.39 0.87
N CYS A 119 6.30 -16.05 2.04
CA CYS A 119 5.49 -15.74 3.22
C CYS A 119 4.96 -14.30 3.18
N ILE A 120 3.76 -14.12 3.73
CA ILE A 120 3.14 -12.81 3.93
C ILE A 120 3.50 -12.29 5.32
N ILE A 121 3.93 -11.03 5.42
CA ILE A 121 4.39 -10.43 6.68
C ILE A 121 3.50 -9.31 7.17
#